data_AF-A0A2D2H9C7-F1
#
_entry.id   AF-A0A2D2H9C7-F1
#
_cell.length_a   1.000
_cell.length_b   1.000
_cell.length_c   1.000
_cell.angle_alpha   90.00
_cell.angle_beta   90.00
_cell.angle_gamma   90.00
#
_symmetry.space_group_name_H-M   'P 1'
#
loop_
_entity.id
_entity.type
_entity.pdbx_description
1 polymer ?
#
loop_
_entity_poly.entity_id
_entity_poly.type
_entity_poly.pdbx_seq_one_letter_code
_entity_poly.pdbx_strand_id
1 'polypeptide(L)' 'MWGLGLRIGAELVSALIVGTVIGMALDRWFGTSPWLLLVFFLVGGAAGVLNLYRVLSPGRGRDR' A
#
# COMPACT_ATOMS: atom_id res chain seq x y z
N MET A 1 -13.71 -17.50 7.04
CA MET A 1 -13.31 -17.38 5.61
C MET A 1 -13.40 -15.93 5.13
N TRP A 2 -14.53 -15.23 5.32
CA TRP A 2 -14.74 -13.85 4.82
C TRP A 2 -13.87 -12.75 5.46
N GLY A 3 -13.54 -12.85 6.76
CA GLY A 3 -12.82 -11.79 7.49
C GLY A 3 -11.38 -11.53 7.01
N LEU A 4 -10.70 -12.54 6.45
CA LEU A 4 -9.33 -12.39 5.94
C LEU A 4 -9.31 -11.51 4.69
N GLY A 5 -10.24 -11.75 3.75
CA GLY A 5 -10.37 -10.96 2.51
C GLY A 5 -10.72 -9.50 2.79
N LEU A 6 -11.62 -9.25 3.76
CA LEU A 6 -11.99 -7.89 4.17
C LEU A 6 -10.80 -7.15 4.81
N ARG A 7 -10.06 -7.82 5.70
CA ARG A 7 -8.87 -7.24 6.35
C ARG A 7 -7.79 -6.90 5.33
N ILE A 8 -7.52 -7.82 4.42
CA ILE A 8 -6.57 -7.62 3.32
C ILE A 8 -7.02 -6.42 2.49
N GLY A 9 -8.28 -6.39 2.02
CA GLY A 9 -8.81 -5.26 1.26
C GLY A 9 -8.69 -3.91 1.99
N ALA A 10 -8.95 -3.88 3.30
CA ALA A 10 -8.78 -2.69 4.12
C ALA A 10 -7.31 -2.25 4.22
N GLU A 11 -6.36 -3.18 4.36
CA GLU A 11 -4.93 -2.86 4.36
C GLU A 11 -4.50 -2.22 3.02
N LEU A 12 -4.96 -2.75 1.88
CA LEU A 12 -4.68 -2.18 0.55
C LEU A 12 -5.24 -0.76 0.41
N VAL A 13 -6.51 -0.56 0.77
CA VAL A 13 -7.17 0.75 0.66
C VAL A 13 -6.51 1.76 1.61
N SER A 14 -6.15 1.34 2.83
CA SER A 14 -5.48 2.21 3.80
C SER A 14 -4.11 2.69 3.31
N ALA A 15 -3.30 1.81 2.71
CA ALA A 15 -1.98 2.16 2.19
C ALA A 15 -2.08 3.17 1.03
N LEU A 16 -3.07 3.01 0.15
CA LEU A 16 -3.33 3.95 -0.95
C LEU A 16 -3.79 5.32 -0.44
N ILE A 17 -4.72 5.36 0.51
CA ILE A 17 -5.20 6.63 1.10
C ILE A 17 -4.03 7.37 1.76
N VAL A 18 -3.25 6.68 2.60
CA VAL A 18 -2.11 7.27 3.31
C VAL A 18 -1.06 7.80 2.33
N GLY A 19 -0.66 7.01 1.32
CA GLY A 19 0.31 7.43 0.31
C GLY A 19 -0.18 8.64 -0.50
N THR A 20 -1.46 8.66 -0.87
CA THR A 20 -2.06 9.77 -1.62
C THR A 20 -2.13 11.05 -0.79
N VAL A 21 -2.57 10.96 0.47
CA VAL A 21 -2.66 12.12 1.38
C VAL A 21 -1.27 12.71 1.64
N ILE A 22 -0.28 11.85 1.91
CA ILE A 22 1.11 12.30 2.14
C ILE A 22 1.70 12.93 0.87
N GLY A 23 1.54 12.29 -0.29
CA GLY A 23 2.04 12.80 -1.56
C GLY A 23 1.42 14.15 -1.93
N MET A 24 0.11 14.31 -1.70
CA MET A 24 -0.61 15.56 -1.97
C MET A 24 -0.24 16.67 -0.98
N ALA A 25 -0.02 16.35 0.30
CA ALA A 25 0.45 17.32 1.28
C ALA A 25 1.86 17.82 0.95
N LEU A 26 2.76 16.91 0.55
CA LEU A 26 4.12 17.25 0.13
C LEU A 26 4.15 18.06 -1.17
N ASP A 27 3.38 17.68 -2.18
CA ASP A 27 3.31 18.45 -3.44
C ASP A 27 2.82 19.89 -3.22
N ARG A 28 1.94 20.13 -2.23
CA ARG A 28 1.51 21.48 -1.84
C ARG A 28 2.56 22.27 -1.09
N TRP A 29 3.41 21.62 -0.31
CA TRP A 29 4.52 22.27 0.39
C TRP A 29 5.70 22.60 -0.52
N PHE A 30 6.02 21.71 -1.47
CA PHE A 30 7.15 21.89 -2.38
C PHE A 30 6.78 22.59 -3.70
N GLY A 31 5.49 22.73 -4.01
CA GLY A 31 5.04 23.35 -5.27
C GLY A 31 5.36 22.53 -6.53
N THR A 32 5.83 21.29 -6.37
CA THR A 32 6.29 20.37 -7.43
C THR A 32 5.15 19.58 -8.10
N SER A 33 3.90 20.02 -7.90
CA SER A 33 2.71 19.27 -8.31
C SER A 33 2.76 18.86 -9.79
N PRO A 34 2.60 17.56 -10.15
CA PRO A 34 2.18 16.43 -9.32
C PRO A 34 3.27 15.34 -9.12
N TRP A 35 4.55 15.70 -9.08
CA TRP A 35 5.63 14.71 -9.10
C TRP A 35 5.77 13.90 -7.80
N LEU A 36 5.63 14.52 -6.63
CA LEU A 36 5.73 13.79 -5.36
C LEU A 36 4.50 12.91 -5.12
N LEU A 37 3.31 13.35 -5.55
CA LEU A 37 2.11 12.52 -5.51
C LEU A 37 2.30 11.25 -6.34
N LEU A 38 2.83 11.33 -7.56
CA LEU A 38 3.08 10.16 -8.40
C LEU A 38 4.03 9.16 -7.73
N VAL A 39 5.13 9.65 -7.15
CA VAL A 39 6.10 8.79 -6.45
C VAL A 39 5.46 8.14 -5.22
N PHE A 40 4.80 8.91 -4.36
CA PHE A 40 4.18 8.37 -3.14
C PHE A 40 2.97 7.47 -3.42
N PHE A 41 2.24 7.71 -4.50
CA PHE A 41 1.17 6.84 -4.95
C PHE A 41 1.72 5.48 -5.38
N LEU A 42 2.80 5.46 -6.17
CA LEU A 42 3.48 4.22 -6.58
C LEU A 42 4.08 3.48 -5.39
N VAL A 43 4.73 4.19 -4.46
CA VAL A 43 5.30 3.61 -3.25
C VAL A 43 4.20 3.06 -2.32
N GLY A 44 3.12 3.82 -2.11
CA GLY A 44 1.96 3.38 -1.31
C GLY A 44 1.28 2.16 -1.90
N GLY A 45 1.10 2.13 -3.22
CA GLY A 45 0.59 0.96 -3.95
C GLY A 45 1.51 -0.24 -3.83
N ALA A 46 2.82 -0.07 -4.03
CA ALA A 46 3.81 -1.13 -3.89
C ALA A 46 3.86 -1.68 -2.45
N ALA A 47 3.82 -0.82 -1.43
CA ALA A 47 3.78 -1.23 -0.04
C ALA A 47 2.52 -2.04 0.29
N GLY A 48 1.36 -1.62 -0.21
CA GLY A 48 0.11 -2.38 -0.06
C GLY A 48 0.19 -3.76 -0.71
N VAL A 49 0.69 -3.83 -1.94
CA VAL A 49 0.87 -5.10 -2.67
C VAL A 49 1.90 -6.01 -1.98
N LEU A 50 2.99 -5.48 -1.46
CA LEU A 50 3.97 -6.26 -0.69
C LEU A 50 3.39 -6.79 0.63
N ASN A 51 2.57 -6.00 1.32
CA ASN A 51 1.87 -6.45 2.52
C ASN A 51 0.88 -7.59 2.18
N LEU A 52 0.14 -7.46 1.08
CA LEU A 52 -0.73 -8.51 0.55
C LEU A 52 0.05 -9.80 0.29
N TYR A 53 1.16 -9.72 -0.44
CA TYR A 53 1.99 -10.89 -0.74
C TYR A 53 2.55 -11.54 0.52
N ARG A 54 2.88 -10.77 1.56
CA ARG A 54 3.34 -11.31 2.84
C ARG A 54 2.24 -12.07 3.59
N VAL A 55 1.00 -11.57 3.54
CA VAL A 55 -0.16 -12.26 4.14
C VAL A 55 -0.56 -13.49 3.35
N LEU A 56 -0.46 -13.43 2.01
CA LEU A 56 -0.82 -14.52 1.10
C LEU A 56 0.29 -15.54 0.84
N SER A 57 1.53 -15.24 1.20
CA SER A 57 2.66 -16.18 1.15
C SER A 57 2.95 -16.70 2.55
N PRO A 58 2.14 -17.63 3.08
CA PRO A 58 2.63 -18.49 4.15
C PRO A 58 3.84 -19.22 3.56
N GLY A 59 5.01 -19.03 4.18
CA GLY A 59 6.25 -19.66 3.74
C GLY A 59 6.01 -21.11 3.40
N ARG A 60 6.20 -21.45 2.12
CA ARG A 60 6.18 -22.83 1.66
C ARG A 60 7.40 -23.51 2.27
N GLY A 61 7.21 -24.21 3.38
CA GLY A 61 8.30 -24.91 4.02
C GLY A 61 7.85 -25.82 5.15
N ARG A 62 7.93 -27.12 4.87
CA ARG A 62 7.89 -28.29 5.78
C ARG A 62 6.43 -28.71 6.09
N ASP A 63 6.00 -29.94 5.82
CA ASP A 63 6.60 -31.18 6.32
C ASP A 63 6.34 -32.39 5.40
N ARG A 64 7.35 -33.28 5.36
CA ARG A 64 7.21 -34.72 5.05
C ARG A 64 6.63 -35.43 6.27
#